data_AF-A0A1H7RQD8-F1
#
_entry.id   AF-A0A1H7RQD8-F1
#
_cell.length_a   1.000
_cell.length_b   1.000
_cell.length_c   1.000
_cell.angle_alpha   90.00
_cell.angle_beta   90.00
_cell.angle_gamma   90.00
#
_symmetry.space_group_name_H-M   'P 1'
#
loop_
_entity.id
_entity.type
_entity.pdbx_description
1 polymer ?
#
loop_
_entity_poly.entity_id
_entity_poly.type
_entity_poly.pdbx_seq_one_letter_code
_entity_poly.pdbx_strand_id
1 'polypeptide(L)'
;MKQIEFTPNHIPKSTRIFNVLWGLGLIVLAAYAWFVGPITIPGKGNSSGLTYEGNALIIFSIAAVIGAINLFLTIVDHYDKRDNEYLYKNASKYCTCLAVVLVIVASVIQFVDNQPTTVIIGN
;
A
#
# COMPACT_ATOMS: atom_id res chain seq x y z
N MET A 1 21.61 -1.07 39.46
CA MET A 1 20.86 -0.62 38.26
C MET A 1 20.28 -1.86 37.60
N LYS A 2 18.94 -1.97 37.51
CA LYS A 2 18.28 -3.11 36.86
C LYS A 2 18.58 -2.99 35.36
N GLN A 3 19.35 -3.92 34.80
CA GLN A 3 19.47 -4.04 33.36
C GLN A 3 18.09 -4.49 32.86
N ILE A 4 17.38 -3.61 32.16
CA ILE A 4 16.14 -3.97 31.48
C ILE A 4 16.62 -4.83 30.32
N GLU A 5 16.47 -6.15 30.47
CA GLU A 5 16.83 -7.13 29.44
C GLU A 5 15.96 -6.84 28.22
N PHE A 6 16.54 -6.22 27.20
CA PHE A 6 15.86 -5.91 25.94
C PHE A 6 15.47 -7.23 25.28
N THR A 7 14.17 -7.54 25.28
CA THR A 7 13.61 -8.70 24.59
C THR A 7 13.19 -8.28 23.18
N PRO A 8 13.90 -8.73 22.13
CA PRO A 8 13.56 -8.34 20.76
C PRO A 8 12.12 -8.73 20.43
N ASN A 9 11.41 -7.86 19.72
CA ASN A 9 10.07 -8.13 19.24
C ASN A 9 10.00 -9.46 18.47
N HIS A 10 9.31 -10.44 19.05
CA HIS A 10 9.23 -11.78 18.50
C HIS A 10 8.11 -11.86 17.47
N ILE A 11 8.39 -11.42 16.24
CA ILE A 11 7.42 -11.50 15.16
C ILE A 11 7.27 -12.97 14.71
N PRO A 12 6.04 -13.51 14.69
CA PRO A 12 5.78 -14.89 14.25
C PRO A 12 6.35 -15.13 12.85
N LYS A 13 6.85 -16.35 12.61
CA LYS A 13 7.39 -16.74 11.29
C LYS A 13 6.33 -16.62 10.19
N SER A 14 5.07 -16.96 10.50
CA SER A 14 3.93 -16.84 9.58
C SER A 14 3.70 -15.40 9.13
N THR A 15 3.71 -14.45 10.06
CA THR A 15 3.57 -13.01 9.76
C THR A 15 4.70 -12.50 8.87
N ARG A 16 5.94 -12.95 9.13
CA ARG A 16 7.10 -12.57 8.30
C ARG A 16 6.96 -13.09 6.87
N ILE A 17 6.63 -14.37 6.70
CA ILE A 17 6.45 -14.97 5.37
C ILE A 17 5.29 -14.27 4.64
N PHE A 18 4.18 -14.02 5.32
CA PHE A 18 3.05 -13.28 4.76
C PHE A 18 3.49 -11.87 4.30
N ASN A 19 4.20 -11.13 5.14
CA ASN A 19 4.67 -9.78 4.80
C ASN A 19 5.64 -9.78 3.62
N VAL A 20 6.53 -10.79 3.51
CA VAL A 20 7.43 -10.94 2.35
C VAL A 20 6.61 -11.18 1.09
N LEU A 21 5.72 -12.18 1.11
CA LEU A 21 4.92 -12.55 -0.06
C LEU A 21 4.01 -11.42 -0.50
N TRP A 22 3.35 -10.75 0.45
CA TRP A 22 2.45 -9.65 0.18
C TRP A 22 3.20 -8.39 -0.29
N GLY A 23 4.34 -8.08 0.32
CA GLY A 23 5.21 -6.98 -0.11
C GLY A 23 5.73 -7.19 -1.54
N LEU A 24 6.21 -8.40 -1.86
CA LEU A 24 6.60 -8.76 -3.23
C LEU A 24 5.41 -8.67 -4.20
N GLY A 25 4.24 -9.16 -3.79
CA GLY A 25 3.01 -9.06 -4.58
C GLY A 25 2.65 -7.62 -4.93
N LEU A 26 2.77 -6.69 -3.98
CA LEU A 26 2.53 -5.26 -4.21
C LEU A 26 3.55 -4.64 -5.17
N ILE A 27 4.84 -5.00 -5.06
CA ILE A 27 5.87 -4.54 -5.99
C ILE A 27 5.63 -5.08 -7.40
N VAL A 28 5.31 -6.37 -7.52
CA VAL A 28 4.97 -6.99 -8.80
C VAL A 28 3.73 -6.36 -9.40
N LEU A 29 2.70 -6.07 -8.59
CA LEU A 29 1.48 -5.39 -9.03
C LEU A 29 1.79 -3.98 -9.56
N ALA A 30 2.57 -3.19 -8.83
CA ALA A 30 2.97 -1.84 -9.26
C ALA A 30 3.83 -1.87 -10.53
N ALA A 31 4.75 -2.83 -10.65
CA ALA A 31 5.54 -3.01 -11.86
C ALA A 31 4.66 -3.44 -13.05
N TYR A 32 3.74 -4.39 -12.82
CA TYR A 32 2.79 -4.85 -13.83
C TYR A 32 1.90 -3.71 -14.33
N ALA A 33 1.41 -2.85 -13.43
CA ALA A 33 0.67 -1.62 -13.76
C ALA A 33 1.44 -0.74 -14.76
N TRP A 34 2.74 -0.59 -14.53
CA TRP A 34 3.60 0.26 -15.33
C TRP A 34 3.81 -0.27 -16.75
N PHE A 35 3.92 -1.60 -16.91
CA PHE A 35 4.17 -2.22 -18.21
C PHE A 35 2.90 -2.52 -19.01
N VAL A 36 1.80 -2.89 -18.33
CA VAL A 36 0.57 -3.37 -18.98
C VAL A 36 -0.50 -2.27 -19.06
N GLY A 37 -0.43 -1.28 -18.18
CA GLY A 37 -1.39 -0.17 -18.14
C GLY A 37 -2.54 -0.43 -17.16
N PRO A 38 -3.79 -0.09 -17.52
CA PRO A 38 -4.95 -0.16 -16.63
C PRO A 38 -5.05 -1.42 -15.76
N ILE A 39 -5.30 -1.24 -14.47
CA ILE A 39 -5.51 -2.35 -13.53
C ILE A 39 -6.95 -2.36 -13.05
N THR A 40 -7.65 -3.45 -13.31
CA THR A 40 -8.98 -3.72 -12.73
C THR A 40 -8.87 -4.54 -11.46
N ILE A 41 -9.31 -3.97 -10.35
CA ILE A 41 -9.56 -4.71 -9.12
C ILE A 41 -10.99 -5.27 -9.22
N PRO A 42 -11.16 -6.60 -9.28
CA PRO A 42 -12.49 -7.20 -9.37
C PRO A 42 -13.28 -6.89 -8.11
N GLY A 43 -14.51 -6.43 -8.30
CA GLY A 43 -15.44 -6.18 -7.22
C GLY A 43 -16.05 -7.48 -6.71
N LYS A 44 -16.69 -7.42 -5.54
CA LYS A 44 -17.42 -8.56 -4.99
C LYS A 44 -18.82 -8.64 -5.62
N GLY A 45 -19.15 -9.77 -6.24
CA GLY A 45 -20.48 -10.05 -6.80
C GLY A 45 -20.68 -9.47 -8.21
N ASN A 46 -21.84 -8.85 -8.46
CA ASN A 46 -22.21 -8.28 -9.77
C ASN A 46 -21.62 -6.89 -10.05
N SER A 47 -20.67 -6.39 -9.27
CA SER A 47 -20.05 -5.10 -9.57
C SER A 47 -18.95 -5.24 -10.61
N SER A 48 -18.88 -4.30 -11.55
CA SER A 48 -17.91 -4.27 -12.65
C SER A 48 -16.45 -4.09 -12.22
N GLY A 49 -16.16 -4.10 -10.91
CA GLY A 49 -14.85 -3.79 -10.35
C GLY A 49 -14.50 -2.30 -10.40
N LEU A 50 -13.29 -1.99 -9.96
CA LEU A 50 -12.69 -0.67 -10.04
C LEU A 50 -11.45 -0.75 -10.92
N THR A 51 -11.50 -0.10 -12.08
CA THR A 51 -10.35 0.01 -12.98
C THR A 51 -9.63 1.31 -12.72
N TYR A 52 -8.35 1.23 -12.35
CA TYR A 52 -7.47 2.39 -12.21
C TYR A 52 -6.75 2.65 -13.52
N GLU A 53 -6.86 3.86 -14.03
CA GLU A 53 -6.23 4.32 -15.27
C GLU A 53 -5.54 5.68 -15.08
N GLY A 54 -4.70 6.06 -16.03
CA GLY A 54 -4.05 7.39 -16.05
C GLY A 54 -3.41 7.80 -14.72
N ASN A 55 -3.81 8.96 -14.21
CA ASN A 55 -3.26 9.53 -12.96
C ASN A 55 -3.63 8.71 -11.72
N ALA A 56 -4.84 8.14 -11.69
CA ALA A 56 -5.29 7.29 -10.59
C ALA A 56 -4.42 6.03 -10.47
N LEU A 57 -4.03 5.44 -11.60
CA LEU A 57 -3.12 4.29 -11.64
C LEU A 57 -1.73 4.61 -11.10
N ILE A 58 -1.18 5.79 -11.41
CA ILE A 58 0.12 6.23 -10.90
C ILE A 58 0.07 6.37 -9.37
N ILE A 59 -0.96 7.04 -8.84
CA ILE A 59 -1.12 7.25 -7.40
C ILE A 59 -1.33 5.92 -6.67
N PHE A 60 -2.14 5.01 -7.25
CA PHE A 60 -2.32 3.66 -6.73
C PHE A 60 -1.00 2.87 -6.70
N SER A 61 -0.19 2.97 -7.75
CA SER A 61 1.10 2.28 -7.84
C SER A 61 2.09 2.80 -6.77
N ILE A 62 2.12 4.11 -6.53
CA ILE A 62 2.91 4.72 -5.44
C ILE A 62 2.42 4.20 -4.08
N ALA A 63 1.11 4.13 -3.88
CA ALA A 63 0.53 3.61 -2.64
C ALA A 63 0.92 2.14 -2.39
N ALA A 64 0.91 1.31 -3.45
CA ALA A 64 1.32 -0.09 -3.38
C ALA A 64 2.80 -0.24 -2.99
N VAL A 65 3.69 0.58 -3.56
CA VAL A 65 5.12 0.59 -3.21
C VAL A 65 5.32 1.02 -1.75
N ILE A 66 4.63 2.06 -1.27
CA ILE A 66 4.71 2.49 0.14
C ILE A 66 4.19 1.40 1.08
N GLY A 67 3.10 0.72 0.70
CA GLY A 67 2.58 -0.45 1.40
C GLY A 67 3.60 -1.60 1.47
N ALA A 68 4.31 -1.87 0.37
CA ALA A 68 5.38 -2.87 0.35
C ALA A 68 6.53 -2.50 1.28
N ILE A 69 6.97 -1.23 1.26
CA ILE A 69 8.01 -0.71 2.17
C ILE A 69 7.60 -0.92 3.64
N ASN A 70 6.34 -0.65 3.98
CA ASN A 70 5.82 -0.88 5.34
C ASN A 70 5.92 -2.35 5.79
N LEU A 71 5.58 -3.29 4.89
CA LEU A 71 5.68 -4.72 5.15
C LEU A 71 7.14 -5.17 5.33
N PHE A 72 8.05 -4.62 4.53
CA PHE A 72 9.49 -4.85 4.67
C PHE A 72 10.08 -4.23 5.93
N LEU A 73 9.62 -3.04 6.36
CA LEU A 73 10.03 -2.43 7.63
C LEU A 73 9.74 -3.34 8.82
N THR A 74 8.59 -4.04 8.80
CA THR A 74 8.24 -5.01 9.85
C THR A 74 9.22 -6.20 9.89
N ILE A 75 9.75 -6.60 8.73
CA ILE A 75 10.75 -7.67 8.63
C ILE A 75 12.11 -7.16 9.10
N VAL A 76 12.52 -5.96 8.70
CA VAL A 76 13.78 -5.33 9.09
C VAL A 76 13.82 -5.12 10.61
N ASP A 77 12.74 -4.65 11.23
CA ASP A 77 12.60 -4.49 12.69
C ASP A 77 12.92 -5.80 13.44
N HIS A 78 12.50 -6.94 12.90
CA HIS A 78 12.80 -8.25 13.52
C HIS A 78 14.29 -8.64 13.44
N TYR A 79 15.00 -8.20 12.41
CA TYR A 79 16.44 -8.50 12.24
C TYR A 79 17.33 -7.43 12.87
N ASP A 80 16.78 -6.25 13.19
CA ASP A 80 17.51 -5.20 13.90
C ASP A 80 17.67 -5.58 15.38
N LYS A 81 18.90 -5.47 15.87
CA LYS A 81 19.27 -5.78 17.27
C LYS A 81 19.41 -4.53 18.13
N ARG A 82 19.15 -3.34 17.55
CA ARG A 82 19.22 -2.04 18.22
C ARG A 82 17.88 -1.72 18.90
N ASP A 83 17.91 -0.97 20.00
CA ASP A 83 16.72 -0.50 20.73
C ASP A 83 16.02 0.67 19.99
N ASN A 84 15.59 0.39 18.75
CA ASN A 84 14.98 1.36 17.83
C ASN A 84 13.51 1.02 17.54
N GLU A 85 12.87 0.18 18.35
CA GLU A 85 11.49 -0.30 18.13
C GLU A 85 10.48 0.84 17.93
N TYR A 86 10.68 1.95 18.65
CA TYR A 86 9.84 3.14 18.52
C TYR A 86 9.90 3.77 17.12
N LEU A 87 11.08 3.79 16.49
CA LEU A 87 11.27 4.35 15.15
C LEU A 87 10.56 3.50 14.10
N TYR A 88 10.72 2.17 14.13
CA TYR A 88 10.04 1.28 13.19
C TYR A 88 8.53 1.31 13.35
N LYS A 89 8.04 1.33 14.59
CA LYS A 89 6.59 1.43 14.87
C LYS A 89 5.99 2.73 14.34
N ASN A 90 6.70 3.84 14.49
CA ASN A 90 6.23 5.13 13.97
C ASN A 90 6.33 5.20 12.44
N ALA A 91 7.46 4.78 11.86
CA ALA A 91 7.61 4.70 10.42
C ALA A 91 6.50 3.83 9.79
N SER A 92 6.20 2.69 10.40
CA SER A 92 5.12 1.80 9.95
C SER A 92 3.75 2.47 9.99
N LYS A 93 3.43 3.21 11.06
CA LYS A 93 2.19 4.00 11.15
C LYS A 93 2.10 5.06 10.06
N TYR A 94 3.18 5.80 9.82
CA TYR A 94 3.21 6.84 8.78
C TYR A 94 3.06 6.23 7.39
N CYS A 95 3.79 5.15 7.07
CA CYS A 95 3.67 4.45 5.80
C CYS A 95 2.27 3.88 5.59
N THR A 96 1.66 3.28 6.64
CA THR A 96 0.29 2.76 6.58
C THR A 96 -0.71 3.88 6.30
N CYS A 97 -0.63 4.97 7.07
CA CYS A 97 -1.51 6.13 6.90
C CYS A 97 -1.38 6.71 5.48
N LEU A 98 -0.15 6.93 5.02
CA LEU A 98 0.13 7.48 3.71
C LEU A 98 -0.37 6.56 2.59
N ALA A 99 -0.10 5.26 2.66
CA ALA A 99 -0.58 4.29 1.67
C ALA A 99 -2.12 4.27 1.60
N VAL A 100 -2.80 4.25 2.75
CA VAL A 100 -4.28 4.27 2.80
C VAL A 100 -4.83 5.55 2.22
N VAL A 101 -4.28 6.71 2.58
CA VAL A 101 -4.70 8.01 2.03
C VAL A 101 -4.53 8.04 0.52
N LEU A 102 -3.39 7.55 0.00
CA LEU A 102 -3.14 7.53 -1.44
C LEU A 102 -4.10 6.58 -2.19
N VAL A 103 -4.44 5.42 -1.62
CA VAL A 103 -5.46 4.53 -2.21
C VAL A 103 -6.83 5.21 -2.26
N ILE A 104 -7.22 5.93 -1.21
CA ILE A 104 -8.48 6.69 -1.18
C ILE A 104 -8.45 7.78 -2.26
N VAL A 105 -7.37 8.56 -2.33
CA VAL A 105 -7.20 9.63 -3.32
C VAL A 105 -7.26 9.08 -4.75
N ALA A 106 -6.55 7.99 -5.03
CA ALA A 106 -6.59 7.33 -6.34
C ALA A 106 -8.02 6.90 -6.71
N SER A 107 -8.75 6.34 -5.74
CA SER A 107 -10.13 5.89 -5.96
C SER A 107 -11.09 7.06 -6.20
N VAL A 108 -10.90 8.19 -5.50
CA VAL A 108 -11.68 9.41 -5.71
C VAL A 108 -11.39 10.01 -7.08
N ILE A 109 -10.12 10.08 -7.50
CA ILE A 109 -9.75 10.57 -8.83
C ILE A 109 -10.40 9.70 -9.91
N GLN A 110 -10.27 8.37 -9.80
CA GLN A 110 -10.91 7.47 -10.74
C GLN A 110 -12.43 7.62 -10.76
N PHE A 111 -13.06 7.84 -9.61
CA PHE A 111 -14.51 8.08 -9.52
C PHE A 111 -14.93 9.38 -10.21
N VAL A 112 -14.13 10.44 -10.08
CA VAL A 112 -14.35 11.73 -10.76
C VAL A 112 -14.16 11.58 -12.27
N ASP A 113 -13.09 10.89 -12.70
CA ASP A 113 -12.79 10.65 -14.12
C ASP A 113 -13.86 9.77 -14.80
N ASN A 114 -14.51 8.90 -14.03
CA ASN A 114 -15.61 8.05 -14.52
C ASN A 114 -16.96 8.80 -14.61
N GLN A 115 -17.07 10.04 -14.13
CA GLN A 115 -18.32 10.80 -14.29
C GLN A 115 -18.48 11.24 -15.76
N PRO A 116 -19.66 11.07 -16.36
CA PRO A 116 -19.91 11.61 -17.69
C PRO A 116 -19.78 13.14 -17.63
N THR A 117 -18.89 13.71 -18.42
CA THR A 117 -18.84 15.17 -18.60
C THR A 117 -20.17 15.63 -19.18
N THR A 118 -21.05 16.16 -18.34
CA THR A 118 -22.21 16.93 -18.79
C THR A 118 -21.69 18.21 -19.43
N VAL A 119 -21.39 18.16 -20.73
CA VAL A 119 -21.16 19.37 -21.51
C VAL A 119 -22.53 20.04 -21.61
N ILE A 120 -22.77 21.06 -20.79
CA ILE A 120 -23.91 21.97 -21.00
C ILE A 120 -23.56 22.77 -22.26
N ILE A 121 -23.83 22.21 -23.44
CA ILE A 121 -23.94 22.99 -24.67
C ILE A 121 -25.35 23.58 -24.64
N GLY A 122 -25.49 24.65 -23.86
CA GLY A 122 -26.73 25.41 -23.72
C GLY A 122 -26.51 26.83 -24.21
N ASN A 123 -26.66 26.98 -25.53
CA ASN A 123 -27.06 28.15 -26.32
C ASN A 123 -26.46 29.54 -26.00
#